data_AF-A0A1G6VVG6-F1
#
_entry.id   AF-A0A1G6VVG6-F1
#
_cell.length_a   1.000
_cell.length_b   1.000
_cell.length_c   1.000
_cell.angle_alpha   90.00
_cell.angle_beta   90.00
_cell.angle_gamma   90.00
#
_symmetry.space_group_name_H-M   'P 1'
#
loop_
_entity.id
_entity.type
_entity.pdbx_description
1 polymer ?
#
loop_
_entity_poly.entity_id
_entity_poly.type
_entity_poly.pdbx_seq_one_letter_code
_entity_poly.pdbx_strand_id
1 'polypeptide(L)'
;MSTDATPIKCTRCRHACTRGEWHDVPSKRKGFTRCTEKTCPRCGCTSYYDCTLQVAWCWASGLIEVGDALPPDKPDGSGAIEIAGGPMYALQGHLSAVARHGKGDSTGLLLVPGVPEAEDEGGMVDALDAWLAWCGKRKNSSGVVFVKELRDAAR
;
A
#
# COMPACT_ATOMS: atom_id res chain seq x y z
N MET A 1 -10.25 7.89 -17.62
CA MET A 1 -8.91 8.40 -17.26
C MET A 1 -7.90 7.44 -17.85
N SER A 2 -7.04 7.90 -18.77
CA SER A 2 -6.12 7.00 -19.51
C SER A 2 -5.13 6.35 -18.54
N THR A 3 -5.14 5.02 -18.50
CA THR A 3 -4.26 4.15 -17.71
C THR A 3 -2.80 4.14 -18.19
N ASP A 4 -2.48 4.99 -19.17
CA ASP A 4 -1.16 5.04 -19.81
C ASP A 4 -0.09 5.73 -18.95
N ALA A 5 -0.49 6.58 -18.00
CA ALA A 5 0.44 7.27 -17.11
C ALA A 5 0.80 6.46 -15.85
N THR A 6 0.21 5.27 -15.64
CA THR A 6 0.47 4.46 -14.45
C THR A 6 1.94 4.06 -14.39
N PRO A 7 2.68 4.43 -13.32
CA PRO A 7 4.07 4.02 -13.15
C PRO A 7 4.12 2.53 -12.85
N ILE A 8 4.93 1.78 -13.60
CA ILE A 8 5.05 0.34 -13.47
C ILE A 8 6.51 -0.11 -13.50
N LYS A 9 6.75 -1.32 -12.99
CA LYS A 9 8.08 -1.95 -13.02
C LYS A 9 7.98 -3.37 -13.57
N CYS A 10 8.73 -3.67 -14.62
CA CYS A 10 8.75 -5.03 -15.18
C CYS A 10 9.17 -6.07 -14.11
N THR A 11 8.41 -7.16 -13.99
CA THR A 11 8.72 -8.22 -13.01
C THR A 11 10.01 -8.96 -13.33
N ARG A 12 10.36 -9.06 -14.62
CA ARG A 12 11.54 -9.79 -15.11
C ARG A 12 12.81 -8.96 -15.06
N CYS A 13 12.87 -7.85 -15.80
CA CYS A 13 14.09 -7.04 -15.94
C CYS A 13 14.16 -5.83 -15.00
N ARG A 14 13.13 -5.59 -14.18
CA ARG A 14 13.06 -4.46 -13.23
C ARG A 14 13.11 -3.07 -13.87
N HIS A 15 13.00 -2.97 -15.20
CA HIS A 15 12.86 -1.71 -15.91
C HIS A 15 11.59 -0.97 -15.43
N ALA A 16 11.78 0.27 -14.98
CA ALA A 16 10.71 1.16 -14.55
C ALA A 16 10.36 2.11 -15.71
N CYS A 17 9.07 2.20 -16.01
CA CYS A 17 8.49 3.05 -17.04
C CYS A 17 6.99 3.22 -16.75
N THR A 18 6.30 4.02 -17.55
CA THR A 18 4.84 4.12 -17.52
C THR A 18 4.20 3.00 -18.34
N ARG A 19 2.95 2.66 -18.02
CA ARG A 19 2.21 1.59 -18.71
C ARG A 19 2.00 1.89 -20.20
N GLY A 20 1.90 3.16 -20.57
CA GLY A 20 1.77 3.60 -21.97
C GLY A 20 3.01 3.29 -22.82
N GLU A 21 4.20 3.22 -22.21
CA GLU A 21 5.46 2.91 -22.91
C GLU A 21 5.62 1.42 -23.27
N TRP A 22 4.73 0.54 -22.78
CA TRP A 22 4.74 -0.87 -23.14
C TRP A 22 4.15 -1.12 -24.52
N HIS A 23 4.80 -1.98 -25.29
CA HIS A 23 4.42 -2.29 -26.67
C HIS A 23 3.27 -3.28 -26.73
N ASP A 24 2.29 -3.02 -27.59
CA ASP A 24 1.26 -4.00 -27.94
C ASP A 24 1.83 -5.03 -28.92
N VAL A 25 1.78 -6.30 -28.53
CA VAL A 25 2.18 -7.42 -29.39
C VAL A 25 1.00 -8.39 -29.56
N PRO A 26 0.89 -9.11 -30.69
CA PRO A 26 -0.12 -10.15 -30.84
C PRO A 26 0.01 -11.22 -29.76
N SER A 27 -1.10 -11.56 -29.12
CA SER A 27 -1.16 -12.58 -28.08
C SER A 27 -0.77 -13.95 -28.63
N LYS A 28 0.12 -14.63 -27.91
CA LYS A 28 0.54 -16.00 -28.25
C LYS A 28 -0.39 -17.07 -27.67
N ARG A 29 -1.44 -16.67 -26.94
CA ARG A 29 -2.37 -17.63 -26.31
C ARG A 29 -3.27 -18.27 -27.36
N LYS A 30 -3.35 -19.61 -27.33
CA LYS A 30 -4.20 -20.40 -28.23
C LYS A 30 -5.65 -19.93 -28.12
N GLY A 31 -6.27 -19.57 -29.26
CA GLY A 31 -7.64 -19.04 -29.30
C GLY A 31 -7.77 -17.51 -29.16
N PHE A 32 -6.67 -16.79 -28.89
CA PHE A 32 -6.67 -15.32 -28.72
C PHE A 32 -5.84 -14.62 -29.81
N THR A 33 -5.74 -15.21 -31.01
CA THR A 33 -4.90 -14.71 -32.12
C THR A 33 -5.26 -13.32 -32.65
N ARG A 34 -6.42 -12.76 -32.28
CA ARG A 34 -6.84 -11.39 -32.61
C ARG A 34 -6.66 -10.39 -31.47
N CYS A 35 -6.17 -10.82 -30.31
CA CYS A 35 -5.98 -9.97 -29.15
C CYS A 35 -4.52 -9.52 -29.07
N THR A 36 -4.29 -8.30 -28.57
CA THR A 36 -2.95 -7.81 -28.23
C THR A 36 -2.71 -7.89 -26.73
N GLU A 37 -1.45 -8.04 -26.34
CA GLU A 37 -0.99 -7.90 -24.95
C GLU A 37 0.14 -6.88 -24.87
N LYS A 38 0.18 -6.11 -23.77
CA LYS A 38 1.24 -5.16 -23.50
C LYS A 38 2.50 -5.90 -23.03
N THR A 39 3.66 -5.49 -23.54
CA THR A 39 4.95 -6.10 -23.19
C THR A 39 6.02 -5.05 -22.86
N CYS A 40 6.91 -5.42 -21.95
CA CYS A 40 8.03 -4.59 -21.54
C CYS A 40 8.96 -4.31 -22.73
N PRO A 41 9.29 -3.03 -23.03
CA PRO A 41 10.12 -2.65 -24.17
C PRO A 41 11.55 -3.20 -24.10
N ARG A 42 12.03 -3.57 -22.91
CA ARG A 42 13.38 -4.11 -22.69
C ARG A 42 13.50 -5.62 -22.85
N CYS A 43 12.48 -6.39 -22.46
CA CYS A 43 12.62 -7.85 -22.31
C CYS A 43 11.42 -8.67 -22.79
N GLY A 44 10.35 -8.03 -23.28
CA GLY A 44 9.15 -8.71 -23.79
C GLY A 44 8.31 -9.40 -22.72
N CYS A 45 8.57 -9.18 -21.42
CA CYS A 45 7.74 -9.70 -20.34
C CYS A 45 6.36 -9.02 -20.33
N THR A 46 5.31 -9.77 -19.99
CA THR A 46 3.91 -9.30 -19.95
C THR A 46 3.44 -8.92 -18.56
N SER A 47 4.18 -9.25 -17.50
CA SER A 47 3.81 -8.94 -16.12
C SER A 47 4.64 -7.79 -15.54
N TYR A 48 4.00 -6.96 -14.75
CA TYR A 48 4.58 -5.78 -14.10
C TYR A 48 4.09 -5.65 -12.66
N TYR A 49 4.84 -4.91 -11.86
CA TYR A 49 4.41 -4.38 -10.58
C TYR A 49 3.77 -3.01 -10.79
N ASP A 50 2.63 -2.77 -10.18
CA ASP A 50 2.00 -1.45 -10.12
C ASP A 50 2.71 -0.58 -9.08
N CYS A 51 3.39 0.46 -9.55
CA CYS A 51 4.16 1.36 -8.70
C CYS A 51 3.39 2.65 -8.34
N THR A 52 2.07 2.69 -8.56
CA THR A 52 1.22 3.80 -8.11
C THR A 52 1.39 3.98 -6.61
N LEU A 53 1.64 5.21 -6.17
CA LEU A 53 1.79 5.51 -4.76
C LEU A 53 0.44 5.40 -4.07
N GLN A 54 0.44 4.72 -2.93
CA GLN A 54 -0.70 4.60 -2.04
C GLN A 54 -0.30 5.03 -0.63
N VAL A 55 -1.30 5.46 0.12
CA VAL A 55 -1.21 5.84 1.52
C VAL A 55 -2.01 4.83 2.33
N ALA A 56 -1.48 4.46 3.48
CA ALA A 56 -2.13 3.65 4.47
C ALA A 56 -2.37 4.47 5.73
N TRP A 57 -3.54 4.30 6.32
CA TRP A 57 -3.95 5.01 7.52
C TRP A 57 -4.62 4.06 8.51
N CYS A 58 -4.67 4.49 9.77
CA CYS A 58 -5.46 3.82 10.79
C CYS A 58 -6.55 4.73 11.35
N TRP A 59 -7.68 4.12 11.68
CA TRP A 59 -8.77 4.74 12.44
C TRP A 59 -8.54 4.58 13.95
N ALA A 60 -9.28 5.34 14.77
CA ALA A 60 -9.26 5.21 16.23
C ALA A 60 -9.57 3.79 16.73
N SER A 61 -10.31 2.99 15.94
CA SER A 61 -10.55 1.57 16.22
C SER A 61 -9.32 0.66 16.02
N GLY A 62 -8.21 1.21 15.51
CA GLY A 62 -7.05 0.46 15.06
C GLY A 62 -7.21 -0.14 13.66
N LEU A 63 -8.35 0.04 12.98
CA LEU A 63 -8.56 -0.46 11.61
C LEU A 63 -7.63 0.22 10.63
N ILE A 64 -6.88 -0.59 9.87
CA ILE A 64 -5.96 -0.15 8.82
C ILE A 64 -6.66 -0.25 7.46
N GLU A 65 -6.58 0.85 6.72
CA GLU A 65 -7.05 0.92 5.33
C GLU A 65 -5.95 1.51 4.43
N VAL A 66 -6.11 1.29 3.13
CA VAL A 66 -5.16 1.73 2.09
C VAL A 66 -5.94 2.34 0.94
N GLY A 67 -5.43 3.44 0.39
CA GLY A 67 -6.00 4.09 -0.79
C GLY A 67 -5.02 5.05 -1.44
N ASP A 68 -5.52 5.79 -2.43
CA ASP A 68 -4.70 6.69 -3.25
C ASP A 68 -4.36 8.00 -2.52
N ALA A 69 -5.14 8.36 -1.50
CA ALA A 69 -4.92 9.53 -0.65
C ALA A 69 -5.52 9.31 0.75
N LEU A 70 -5.02 10.04 1.74
CA LEU A 70 -5.57 10.07 3.09
C LEU A 70 -7.02 10.62 3.05
N PRO A 71 -8.00 9.96 3.67
CA PRO A 71 -9.36 10.47 3.70
C PRO A 71 -9.44 11.75 4.55
N PRO A 72 -10.36 12.68 4.22
CA PRO A 72 -10.54 13.90 5.00
C PRO A 72 -11.07 13.57 6.40
N ASP A 73 -10.72 14.42 7.36
CA ASP A 73 -11.23 14.31 8.73
C ASP A 73 -12.76 14.41 8.75
N LYS A 74 -13.39 13.64 9.64
CA LYS A 74 -14.84 13.71 9.83
C LYS A 74 -15.21 15.00 10.56
N PRO A 75 -16.46 15.50 10.36
CA PRO A 75 -16.95 16.69 11.05
C PRO A 75 -16.90 16.58 12.58
N ASP A 76 -16.94 15.35 13.09
CA ASP A 76 -16.91 15.03 14.52
C ASP A 76 -15.48 15.10 15.12
N GLY A 77 -14.48 15.53 14.35
CA GLY A 77 -13.08 15.62 14.76
C GLY A 77 -12.34 14.27 14.75
N SER A 78 -13.00 13.17 14.37
CA SER A 78 -12.34 11.89 14.17
C SER A 78 -11.64 11.84 12.82
N GLY A 79 -10.31 11.74 12.84
CA GLY A 79 -9.45 11.72 11.68
C GLY A 79 -8.85 10.34 11.40
N ALA A 80 -8.42 10.15 10.16
CA ALA A 80 -7.55 9.04 9.80
C ALA A 80 -6.09 9.44 10.04
N ILE A 81 -5.33 8.59 10.72
CA ILE A 81 -3.92 8.85 11.00
C ILE A 81 -3.08 8.12 9.96
N GLU A 82 -2.26 8.84 9.20
CA GLU A 82 -1.33 8.23 8.27
C GLU A 82 -0.30 7.36 9.01
N ILE A 83 -0.08 6.14 8.53
CA ILE A 83 0.87 5.19 9.13
C ILE A 83 1.98 4.78 8.18
N ALA A 84 1.72 4.74 6.86
CA ALA A 84 2.72 4.36 5.87
C ALA A 84 2.32 4.82 4.46
N GLY A 85 3.32 5.01 3.60
CA GLY A 85 3.14 5.24 2.18
C GLY A 85 4.07 4.35 1.34
N GLY A 86 3.72 4.09 0.09
CA GLY A 86 4.58 3.32 -0.80
C GLY A 86 3.88 2.84 -2.07
N PRO A 87 4.58 2.09 -2.93
CA PRO A 87 3.98 1.59 -4.16
C PRO A 87 2.95 0.49 -3.88
N MET A 88 1.85 0.52 -4.62
CA MET A 88 0.69 -0.38 -4.50
C MET A 88 1.09 -1.87 -4.45
N TYR A 89 2.05 -2.29 -5.28
CA TYR A 89 2.49 -3.68 -5.30
C TYR A 89 3.10 -4.20 -3.98
N ALA A 90 3.58 -3.29 -3.12
CA ALA A 90 4.33 -3.63 -1.91
C ALA A 90 3.60 -3.27 -0.62
N LEU A 91 2.90 -2.13 -0.60
CA LEU A 91 2.35 -1.55 0.63
C LEU A 91 1.46 -2.53 1.40
N GLN A 92 0.46 -3.10 0.73
CA GLN A 92 -0.49 -4.03 1.37
C GLN A 92 0.21 -5.30 1.90
N GLY A 93 1.19 -5.83 1.16
CA GLY A 93 1.96 -7.01 1.60
C GLY A 93 2.81 -6.70 2.84
N HIS A 94 3.42 -5.52 2.90
CA HIS A 94 4.15 -5.07 4.08
C HIS A 94 3.23 -4.90 5.28
N LEU A 95 2.09 -4.21 5.12
CA LEU A 95 1.11 -4.00 6.20
C LEU A 95 0.57 -5.32 6.74
N SER A 96 0.20 -6.26 5.86
CA SER A 96 -0.31 -7.57 6.28
C SER A 96 0.70 -8.38 7.11
N ALA A 97 2.00 -8.17 6.90
CA ALA A 97 3.05 -8.85 7.66
C ALA A 97 3.30 -8.24 9.05
N VAL A 98 2.94 -6.97 9.27
CA VAL A 98 3.20 -6.25 10.53
C VAL A 98 1.94 -5.96 11.35
N ALA A 99 0.78 -5.98 10.71
CA ALA A 99 -0.51 -5.75 11.34
C ALA A 99 -1.02 -7.00 12.06
N ARG A 100 -1.91 -6.79 13.04
CA ARG A 100 -2.71 -7.84 13.64
C ARG A 100 -3.84 -8.18 12.67
N HIS A 101 -4.06 -9.47 12.42
CA HIS A 101 -5.20 -9.92 11.61
C HIS A 101 -6.42 -10.05 12.52
N GLY A 102 -7.50 -9.38 12.14
CA GLY A 102 -8.76 -9.46 12.86
C GLY A 102 -9.33 -10.89 12.86
N LYS A 103 -10.11 -11.20 13.89
CA LYS A 103 -10.78 -12.49 14.10
C LYS A 103 -12.26 -12.26 14.43
N GLY A 104 -13.09 -13.28 14.23
CA GLY A 104 -14.54 -13.17 14.46
C GLY A 104 -15.14 -12.14 13.51
N ASP A 105 -15.81 -11.14 14.06
CA ASP A 105 -16.47 -10.08 13.28
C ASP A 105 -15.48 -9.17 12.51
N SER A 106 -14.20 -9.19 12.89
CA SER A 106 -13.12 -8.45 12.20
C SER A 106 -12.30 -9.32 11.23
N THR A 107 -12.77 -10.53 10.89
CA THR A 107 -12.04 -11.44 10.00
C THR A 107 -11.76 -10.81 8.64
N GLY A 108 -10.50 -10.85 8.22
CA GLY A 108 -10.04 -10.27 6.95
C GLY A 108 -9.63 -8.80 7.04
N LEU A 109 -9.82 -8.15 8.19
CA LEU A 109 -9.35 -6.79 8.43
C LEU A 109 -7.94 -6.77 9.03
N LEU A 110 -7.19 -5.73 8.72
CA LEU A 110 -5.89 -5.46 9.31
C LEU A 110 -6.08 -4.43 10.43
N LEU A 111 -5.51 -4.71 11.59
CA LEU A 111 -5.59 -3.87 12.79
C LEU A 111 -4.17 -3.50 13.24
N VAL A 112 -4.00 -2.29 13.77
CA VAL A 112 -2.79 -1.90 14.48
C VAL A 112 -2.68 -2.72 15.76
N PRO A 113 -1.59 -3.48 15.99
CA PRO A 113 -1.40 -4.22 17.22
C PRO A 113 -1.38 -3.30 18.45
N GLY A 114 -2.12 -3.65 19.50
CA GLY A 114 -2.16 -2.92 20.77
C GLY A 114 -3.25 -1.85 20.85
N VAL A 115 -3.67 -1.27 19.72
CA VAL A 115 -4.74 -0.25 19.68
C VAL A 115 -6.11 -0.83 20.07
N PRO A 116 -6.62 -1.92 19.46
CA PRO A 116 -7.93 -2.46 19.84
C PRO A 116 -7.93 -3.12 21.23
N GLU A 117 -6.77 -3.31 21.86
CA GLU A 117 -6.63 -3.84 23.21
C GLU A 117 -6.41 -2.78 24.30
N ALA A 118 -6.19 -1.51 23.92
CA ALA A 118 -5.93 -0.44 24.86
C ALA A 118 -7.20 -0.03 25.63
N GLU A 119 -7.04 0.28 26.92
CA GLU A 119 -8.15 0.65 27.81
C GLU A 119 -8.58 2.12 27.66
N ASP A 120 -7.67 2.99 27.21
CA ASP A 120 -7.91 4.42 27.02
C ASP A 120 -7.21 4.97 25.75
N GLU A 121 -7.58 6.19 25.38
CA GLU A 121 -7.03 6.89 24.19
C GLU A 121 -5.51 7.10 24.28
N GLY A 122 -4.98 7.31 25.50
CA GLY A 122 -3.53 7.46 25.71
C GLY A 122 -2.78 6.18 25.35
N GLY A 123 -3.28 5.04 25.83
CA GLY A 123 -2.74 3.72 25.50
C GLY A 123 -2.86 3.38 24.01
N MET A 124 -3.90 3.87 23.32
CA MET A 124 -4.01 3.71 21.86
C MET A 124 -2.90 4.45 21.12
N VAL A 125 -2.61 5.70 21.51
CA VAL A 125 -1.54 6.50 20.92
C VAL A 125 -0.17 5.88 21.21
N ASP A 126 0.08 5.45 22.45
CA ASP A 126 1.33 4.80 22.84
C ASP A 126 1.55 3.48 22.09
N ALA A 127 0.50 2.68 21.92
CA ALA A 127 0.56 1.43 21.15
C ALA A 127 0.87 1.69 19.67
N LEU A 128 0.23 2.69 19.07
CA LEU A 128 0.48 3.08 17.68
C LEU A 128 1.91 3.58 17.47
N ASP A 129 2.41 4.46 18.35
CA ASP A 129 3.78 4.98 18.29
C ASP A 129 4.82 3.87 18.45
N ALA A 130 4.63 2.97 19.42
CA ALA A 130 5.50 1.81 19.61
C ALA A 130 5.52 0.89 18.39
N TRP A 131 4.36 0.66 17.75
CA TRP A 131 4.26 -0.16 16.56
C TRP A 131 4.91 0.49 15.33
N LEU A 132 4.71 1.79 15.12
CA LEU A 132 5.37 2.55 14.05
C LEU A 132 6.89 2.58 14.22
N ALA A 133 7.37 2.83 15.44
CA ALA A 133 8.78 2.78 15.77
C ALA A 133 9.38 1.38 15.52
N TRP A 134 8.64 0.31 15.78
CA TRP A 134 9.06 -1.05 15.44
C TRP A 134 9.11 -1.30 13.93
N CYS A 135 8.08 -0.87 13.19
CA CYS A 135 8.02 -1.00 11.73
C CYS A 135 9.21 -0.27 11.05
N GLY A 136 9.55 0.93 11.55
CA GLY A 136 10.65 1.75 11.04
C GLY A 136 12.05 1.18 11.23
N LYS A 137 12.25 0.16 12.10
CA LYS A 137 13.57 -0.46 12.31
C LYS A 137 14.06 -1.25 11.10
N ARG A 138 13.15 -1.75 10.26
CA ARG A 138 13.50 -2.60 9.12
C ARG A 138 13.63 -1.76 7.86
N LYS A 139 14.82 -1.76 7.26
CA LYS A 139 15.02 -1.23 5.91
C LYS A 139 14.28 -2.11 4.92
N ASN A 140 13.43 -1.51 4.09
CA ASN A 140 12.85 -2.18 2.94
C ASN A 140 13.40 -1.54 1.65
N SER A 141 13.63 -2.37 0.64
CA SER A 141 14.05 -1.94 -0.71
C SER A 141 12.86 -1.76 -1.66
N SER A 142 11.65 -2.02 -1.18
CA SER A 142 10.41 -1.96 -1.94
C SER A 142 9.85 -0.53 -2.07
N GLY A 143 10.40 0.43 -1.34
CA GLY A 143 9.93 1.83 -1.37
C GLY A 143 8.75 2.12 -0.44
N VAL A 144 8.46 1.24 0.50
CA VAL A 144 7.45 1.48 1.54
C VAL A 144 8.11 2.28 2.66
N VAL A 145 7.44 3.28 3.20
CA VAL A 145 7.97 4.10 4.29
C VAL A 145 6.88 4.21 5.34
N PHE A 146 7.21 3.82 6.58
CA PHE A 146 6.34 4.05 7.74
C PHE A 146 6.63 5.42 8.32
N VAL A 147 5.58 6.08 8.83
CA VAL A 147 5.72 7.34 9.56
C VAL A 147 6.57 7.09 10.81
N LYS A 148 7.52 7.99 11.08
CA LYS A 148 8.48 7.79 12.18
C LYS A 148 7.95 8.23 13.54
N GLU A 149 7.13 9.28 13.58
CA GLU A 149 6.56 9.82 14.81
C GLU A 149 5.20 10.45 14.49
N LEU A 150 4.19 10.20 15.33
CA LEU A 150 2.87 10.82 15.21
C LEU A 150 2.90 12.34 15.39
N ARG A 151 3.95 12.87 16.02
CA ARG A 151 4.13 14.30 16.31
C ARG A 151 4.45 15.14 15.08
N ASP A 152 4.95 14.52 14.01
CA ASP A 152 5.22 15.20 12.73
C ASP A 152 3.97 15.30 11.83
N ALA A 153 2.91 14.55 12.11
CA ALA A 153 1.64 14.58 11.36
C ALA A 153 0.70 15.73 11.78
N ALA A 154 1.04 16.48 12.83
CA ALA A 154 0.26 17.59 13.37
C ALA A 154 0.70 18.98 12.85
N ARG A 155 1.34 19.06 11.67
CA ARG A 155 1.80 20.31 11.05
C ARG A 155 1.19 20.59 9.69
#